data_AF-A0A494TFV8-F1
#
_entry.id   AF-A0A494TFV8-F1
#
_cell.length_a   1.000
_cell.length_b   1.000
_cell.length_c   1.000
_cell.angle_alpha   90.00
_cell.angle_beta   90.00
_cell.angle_gamma   90.00
#
_symmetry.space_group_name_H-M   'P 1'
#
loop_
_entity.id
_entity.type
_entity.pdbx_description
1 polymer ?
#
loop_
_entity_poly.entity_id
_entity_poly.type
_entity_poly.pdbx_seq_one_letter_code
_entity_poly.pdbx_strand_id
1 'polypeptide(L)' 'MSSKTENQAGKVQAESGVVIIDGPDAVALSMTPEAAAKMGKRMIDAAGEAVAHPETKEKRRRP' A
#
# COMPACT_ATOMS: atom_id res chain seq x y z
N MET A 1 12.36 -0.10 12.75
CA MET A 1 11.95 0.10 11.34
C MET A 1 11.28 1.46 11.25
N SER A 2 11.84 2.40 10.50
CA SER A 2 11.23 3.72 10.32
C SER A 2 10.17 3.64 9.22
N SER A 3 8.89 3.57 9.57
CA SER A 3 7.81 3.67 8.59
C SER A 3 7.47 5.14 8.34
N LYS A 4 8.02 5.72 7.27
CA LYS A 4 7.55 7.01 6.76
C LYS A 4 6.22 6.78 6.02
N THR A 5 5.20 7.57 6.32
CA THR A 5 3.94 7.51 5.56
C THR A 5 4.19 8.11 4.18
N GLU A 6 4.08 7.30 3.14
CA GLU A 6 4.16 7.76 1.75
C GLU A 6 2.74 8.07 1.23
N ASN A 7 2.61 9.17 0.47
CA ASN A 7 1.32 9.58 -0.11
C ASN A 7 1.24 9.33 -1.63
N GLN A 8 2.30 8.81 -2.23
CA GLN A 8 2.34 8.46 -3.64
C GLN A 8 2.02 6.98 -3.79
N ALA A 9 1.17 6.65 -4.75
CA ALA A 9 0.90 5.27 -5.11
C ALA A 9 2.13 4.63 -5.77
N GLY A 10 2.39 3.36 -5.46
CA GLY A 10 3.33 2.55 -6.23
C GLY A 10 2.83 2.28 -7.65
N LYS A 11 3.73 1.86 -8.55
CA LYS A 11 3.34 1.47 -9.91
C LYS A 11 2.85 0.02 -9.91
N VAL A 12 1.80 -0.26 -10.68
CA VAL A 12 1.26 -1.61 -10.88
C VAL A 12 1.20 -1.90 -12.37
N GLN A 13 1.76 -3.04 -12.78
CA GLN A 13 1.91 -3.42 -14.19
C GLN A 13 1.55 -4.89 -14.37
N ALA A 14 0.97 -5.25 -15.52
CA ALA A 14 0.74 -6.63 -15.91
C ALA A 14 1.81 -7.06 -16.92
N GLU A 15 2.54 -8.12 -16.62
CA GLU A 15 3.61 -8.62 -17.48
C GLU A 15 3.60 -10.15 -17.44
N SER A 16 3.64 -10.80 -18.60
CA SER A 16 3.79 -12.27 -18.72
C SER A 16 2.83 -13.10 -17.84
N GLY A 17 1.59 -12.63 -17.65
CA GLY A 17 0.57 -13.33 -16.85
C GLY A 17 0.68 -13.14 -15.32
N VAL A 18 1.59 -12.28 -14.87
CA VAL A 18 1.70 -11.86 -13.47
C VAL A 18 1.44 -10.35 -13.33
N VAL A 19 1.13 -9.92 -12.11
CA VAL A 19 1.00 -8.52 -11.74
C VAL A 19 2.22 -8.13 -10.91
N ILE A 20 2.94 -7.10 -11.34
CA ILE A 20 4.13 -6.56 -10.69
C ILE A 20 3.75 -5.25 -10.03
N ILE A 21 4.13 -5.09 -8.76
CA ILE A 21 3.91 -3.90 -7.97
C ILE A 21 5.26 -3.35 -7.54
N ASP A 22 5.63 -2.18 -8.04
CA ASP A 22 6.87 -1.51 -7.69
C ASP A 22 6.65 -0.62 -6.47
N GLY A 23 7.27 -1.00 -5.36
CA GLY A 23 7.30 -0.22 -4.13
C GLY A 23 8.31 0.93 -4.19
N PRO A 24 8.12 1.98 -3.37
CA PRO A 24 9.01 3.15 -3.31
C PRO A 24 10.47 2.81 -2.92
N ASP A 25 10.70 1.67 -2.26
CA ASP A 25 12.04 1.18 -1.88
C ASP A 25 12.65 0.21 -2.91
N ALA A 26 12.22 0.28 -4.18
CA ALA A 26 12.63 -0.61 -5.26
C ALA A 26 12.36 -2.11 -5.01
N VAL A 27 11.43 -2.40 -4.09
CA VAL A 27 10.94 -3.76 -3.87
C VAL A 27 9.80 -4.02 -4.84
N ALA A 28 10.03 -4.92 -5.80
CA ALA A 28 9.00 -5.40 -6.71
C ALA A 28 8.31 -6.63 -6.10
N LEU A 29 6.98 -6.59 -6.01
CA LEU A 29 6.16 -7.72 -5.63
C LEU A 29 5.45 -8.29 -6.85
N SER A 30 5.70 -9.56 -7.16
CA SER A 30 4.99 -10.29 -8.22
C SER A 30 3.85 -11.12 -7.63
N MET A 31 2.67 -11.01 -8.22
CA MET A 31 1.46 -11.70 -7.80
C MET A 31 0.78 -12.38 -8.97
N THR A 32 0.07 -13.49 -8.71
CA THR A 32 -0.88 -14.01 -9.69
C THR A 32 -2.04 -13.01 -9.88
N PRO A 33 -2.73 -13.03 -11.04
CA PRO A 33 -3.84 -12.11 -11.30
C PRO A 33 -4.93 -12.18 -10.23
N GLU A 34 -5.26 -13.39 -9.76
CA GLU A 34 -6.27 -13.58 -8.71
C GLU A 34 -5.83 -13.01 -7.35
N ALA A 35 -4.56 -13.19 -7.00
CA ALA A 35 -4.03 -12.68 -5.75
C ALA A 35 -3.99 -11.14 -5.77
N ALA A 36 -3.56 -10.55 -6.89
CA ALA A 36 -3.57 -9.09 -7.08
C ALA A 36 -4.99 -8.51 -6.99
N ALA A 37 -5.98 -9.15 -7.63
CA ALA A 37 -7.37 -8.71 -7.58
C ALA A 37 -7.94 -8.74 -6.15
N LYS A 38 -7.64 -9.80 -5.38
CA LYS A 38 -8.04 -9.90 -3.97
C LYS A 38 -7.34 -8.84 -3.11
N MET A 39 -6.06 -8.58 -3.36
CA MET A 39 -5.31 -7.57 -2.61
C MET A 39 -5.83 -6.17 -2.89
N GLY A 40 -6.11 -5.83 -4.15
CA GLY A 40 -6.68 -4.52 -4.52
C GLY A 40 -8.00 -4.23 -3.79
N LYS A 41 -8.89 -5.22 -3.70
CA LYS A 41 -10.14 -5.10 -2.91
C LYS A 41 -9.85 -4.78 -1.45
N ARG A 42 -9.00 -5.58 -0.80
CA ARG A 42 -8.61 -5.36 0.61
C ARG A 42 -7.94 -4.02 0.84
N MET A 43 -7.16 -3.52 -0.12
CA MET A 43 -6.49 -2.22 -0.03
C MET A 43 -7.51 -1.07 -0.09
N ILE A 44 -8.53 -1.16 -0.94
CA ILE A 44 -9.63 -0.19 -1.01
C ILE A 44 -10.43 -0.20 0.31
N ASP A 45 -10.77 -1.39 0.80
CA ASP A 45 -11.51 -1.55 2.06
C ASP A 45 -10.73 -0.92 3.23
N ALA A 46 -9.43 -1.25 3.35
CA ALA A 46 -8.56 -0.72 4.38
C ALA A 46 -8.35 0.81 4.27
N ALA A 47 -8.32 1.36 3.06
CA ALA A 47 -8.26 2.81 2.86
C ALA A 47 -9.53 3.49 3.40
N GLY A 48 -10.70 2.89 3.17
CA GLY A 48 -11.97 3.35 3.75
C GLY A 48 -11.96 3.33 5.29
N GLU A 49 -11.49 2.24 5.88
CA GLU A 49 -11.32 2.11 7.33
C GLU A 49 -10.34 3.18 7.89
N ALA A 50 -9.22 3.42 7.22
CA ALA A 50 -8.24 4.42 7.64
C ALA A 50 -8.78 5.86 7.56
N VAL A 51 -9.65 6.16 6.58
CA VAL A 51 -10.35 7.45 6.50
C VAL A 51 -11.34 7.61 7.66
N ALA A 52 -12.01 6.53 8.07
CA ALA A 52 -12.91 6.53 9.23
C ALA A 52 -12.15 6.63 10.57
N HIS A 53 -10.91 6.17 10.60
CA HIS A 53 -10.03 6.19 11.77
C HIS A 53 -8.73 6.96 11.50
N PRO A 54 -8.78 8.29 11.30
CA PRO A 54 -7.56 9.07 11.09
C PRO A 54 -6.72 9.00 12.37
N GLU A 55 -5.57 8.33 12.32
CA GLU A 55 -4.61 8.35 13.41
C GLU A 55 -4.31 9.82 13.75
N THR A 56 -4.71 10.25 14.95
CA THR A 56 -4.44 11.59 15.43
C THR A 56 -2.93 11.69 15.65
N LYS A 57 -2.20 12.19 14.65
CA LYS A 57 -0.76 12.48 14.75
C LYS A 57 -0.51 13.68 15.67
N GLU A 58 -0.83 13.55 16.95
CA GLU A 58 -0.47 14.53 17.97
C GLU A 58 -0.29 13.87 19.34
N LYS A 59 0.79 13.09 19.52
CA LYS A 59 1.34 12.75 20.84
C LYS A 59 2.76 12.19 20.83
N ARG A 60 3.64 12.66 19.94
CA ARG A 60 5.09 12.34 19.99
C ARG A 60 6.01 13.52 19.68
N ARG A 61 5.57 14.75 19.96
CA ARG A 61 6.46 15.89 20.21
C ARG A 61 6.34 16.25 21.68
N ARG A 62 7.06 15.53 22.53
CA ARG A 62 7.41 16.02 23.88
C ARG A 62 8.90 16.38 23.83
N PRO A 63 9.29 17.63 24.17
CA PRO A 63 10.67 17.96 24.50
C PRO A 63 11.10 17.26 25.80
#